data_AF-M1M1J5-F1
#
_entry.id   AF-M1M1J5-F1
#
_cell.length_a   1.000
_cell.length_b   1.000
_cell.length_c   1.000
_cell.angle_alpha   90.00
_cell.angle_beta   90.00
_cell.angle_gamma   90.00
#
_symmetry.space_group_name_H-M   'P 1'
#
loop_
_entity.id
_entity.type
_entity.pdbx_description
1 polymer ?
#
loop_
_entity_poly.entity_id
_entity_poly.type
_entity_poly.pdbx_seq_one_letter_code
_entity_poly.pdbx_strand_id
1 'polypeptide(L)'
;MGSKARTLASIGIGFIVFIVTLVVFFLGYTNHPMENIDWIAFIFVLISEILLFGGTTIILMKKYPSNQMLLVSGIISTLSIYWIVTCILSIFNKNIFNGNTQGFITTQIIILAAALIISIALYVAGINVNENDDELAYSGIIIKDCESLAFSLKSNSNFSAYSSLLNKIYEEIKYSDKTKTVENEQIIYNRIQTLKELLSTNENNSKIEDVSKLVDEIVLLIKERNQSVLKLNQGGF
;
A
#
# COMPACT_ATOMS: atom_id res chain seq x y z
N MET A 1 1.44 -5.51 21.61
CA MET A 1 2.50 -4.50 21.76
C MET A 1 2.19 -3.31 20.86
N GLY A 2 1.93 -2.12 21.42
CA GLY A 2 1.62 -0.91 20.63
C GLY A 2 2.80 -0.45 19.77
N SER A 3 2.54 0.27 18.68
CA SER A 3 3.60 0.71 17.74
C SER A 3 4.73 1.46 18.44
N LYS A 4 4.40 2.26 19.47
CA LYS A 4 5.37 2.97 20.33
C LYS A 4 6.42 2.04 20.96
N ALA A 5 6.03 0.86 21.45
CA ALA A 5 6.96 -0.08 22.07
C ALA A 5 7.92 -0.70 21.05
N ARG A 6 7.44 -0.96 19.82
CA ARG A 6 8.26 -1.49 18.72
C ARG A 6 9.26 -0.46 18.21
N THR A 7 8.84 0.79 18.03
CA THR A 7 9.72 1.91 17.66
C THR A 7 10.80 2.13 18.72
N LEU A 8 10.43 2.12 20.01
CA LEU A 8 11.37 2.31 21.11
C LEU A 8 12.38 1.17 21.21
N ALA A 9 11.94 -0.08 20.96
CA ALA A 9 12.85 -1.23 20.87
C ALA A 9 13.83 -1.09 19.69
N SER A 10 13.38 -0.67 18.51
CA SER A 10 14.23 -0.46 17.34
C SER A 10 15.32 0.57 17.59
N ILE A 11 14.95 1.72 18.19
CA ILE A 11 15.90 2.78 18.56
C ILE A 11 16.89 2.27 19.61
N GLY A 12 16.41 1.55 20.64
CA GLY A 12 17.26 1.00 21.69
C GLY A 12 18.29 0.01 21.15
N ILE A 13 17.88 -0.90 20.26
CA ILE A 13 18.79 -1.85 19.60
C ILE A 13 19.81 -1.11 18.74
N GLY A 14 19.35 -0.14 17.92
CA GLY A 14 20.26 0.66 17.08
C GLY A 14 21.31 1.42 17.90
N PHE A 15 20.91 1.98 19.05
CA PHE A 15 21.84 2.66 19.94
C PHE A 15 22.87 1.71 20.56
N ILE A 16 22.47 0.50 20.95
CA ILE A 16 23.40 -0.52 21.47
C ILE A 16 24.41 -0.91 20.38
N VAL A 17 23.94 -1.18 19.15
CA VAL A 17 24.81 -1.54 18.03
C VAL A 17 25.80 -0.42 17.73
N PHE A 18 25.36 0.83 17.71
CA PHE A 18 26.23 1.99 17.52
C PHE A 18 27.33 2.10 18.58
N ILE A 19 27.00 1.88 19.86
CA ILE A 19 28.00 1.84 20.94
C ILE A 19 28.99 0.69 20.74
N VAL A 20 28.50 -0.50 20.38
CA VAL A 20 29.37 -1.66 20.13
C VAL A 20 30.33 -1.37 18.98
N THR A 21 29.85 -0.74 17.90
CA THR A 21 30.67 -0.37 16.74
C THR A 21 31.76 0.64 17.10
N LEU A 22 31.44 1.65 17.93
CA LEU A 22 32.43 2.56 18.49
C LEU A 22 33.51 1.81 19.30
N VAL A 23 33.08 0.95 20.22
CA VAL A 23 34.00 0.18 21.08
C VAL A 23 34.90 -0.73 20.25
N VAL A 24 34.33 -1.47 19.29
CA VAL A 24 35.09 -2.36 18.39
C VAL A 24 36.10 -1.58 17.55
N PHE A 25 35.71 -0.41 17.03
CA PHE A 25 36.62 0.44 16.27
C PHE A 25 37.80 0.90 17.13
N PHE A 26 37.56 1.50 18.31
CA PHE A 26 38.65 1.99 19.16
C PHE A 26 39.51 0.88 19.77
N LEU A 27 38.94 -0.28 20.10
CA LEU A 27 39.71 -1.44 20.58
C LEU A 27 40.53 -2.10 19.48
N GLY A 28 40.08 -2.06 18.22
CA GLY A 28 40.82 -2.66 17.10
C GLY A 28 42.16 -1.96 16.80
N TYR A 29 42.27 -0.67 17.15
CA TYR A 29 43.43 0.18 16.83
C TYR A 29 44.32 0.50 18.03
N THR A 30 44.21 -0.23 19.15
CA THR A 30 45.06 0.04 20.32
C THR A 30 46.55 -0.22 20.05
N ASN A 31 46.87 -1.07 19.06
CA ASN A 31 48.23 -1.53 18.76
C ASN A 31 48.78 -1.06 17.40
N HIS A 32 47.98 -0.36 16.58
CA HIS A 32 48.39 0.07 15.25
C HIS A 32 47.97 1.52 14.97
N PRO A 33 48.81 2.34 14.29
CA PRO A 33 48.41 3.67 13.90
C PRO A 33 47.23 3.61 12.93
N MET A 34 46.22 4.44 13.17
CA MET A 34 45.06 4.57 12.29
C MET A 34 45.46 5.23 10.98
N GLU A 35 45.11 4.62 9.86
CA GLU A 35 45.27 5.22 8.53
C GLU A 35 44.00 5.97 8.11
N ASN A 36 44.12 6.86 7.13
CA ASN A 36 42.97 7.62 6.60
C ASN A 36 41.85 6.71 6.08
N ILE A 37 42.20 5.56 5.50
CA ILE A 37 41.22 4.58 5.00
C ILE A 37 40.38 3.96 6.12
N ASP A 38 40.93 3.85 7.33
CA ASP A 38 40.25 3.25 8.48
C ASP A 38 39.14 4.17 9.01
N TRP A 39 39.42 5.49 9.05
CA TRP A 39 38.42 6.50 9.37
C TRP A 39 37.29 6.57 8.34
N ILE A 40 37.63 6.46 7.05
CA ILE A 40 36.64 6.46 5.97
C ILE A 40 35.76 5.21 6.07
N ALA A 41 36.36 4.04 6.30
CA ALA A 41 35.62 2.80 6.50
C ALA A 41 34.66 2.90 7.70
N PHE A 42 35.12 3.46 8.80
CA PHE A 42 34.28 3.71 9.98
C PHE A 42 33.07 4.60 9.68
N ILE A 43 33.27 5.71 8.95
CA ILE A 43 32.17 6.60 8.55
C ILE A 43 31.12 5.87 7.71
N PHE A 44 31.54 5.03 6.76
CA PHE A 44 30.60 4.24 5.95
C PHE A 44 29.80 3.24 6.78
N VAL A 45 30.41 2.60 7.79
CA VAL A 45 29.69 1.73 8.73
C VAL A 45 28.68 2.53 9.54
N LEU A 46 29.03 3.71 10.04
CA LEU A 46 28.08 4.55 10.76
C LEU A 46 26.91 4.99 9.88
N ILE A 47 27.18 5.36 8.63
CA ILE A 47 26.13 5.70 7.66
C ILE A 47 25.20 4.51 7.43
N SER A 48 25.74 3.29 7.27
CA SER A 48 24.92 2.10 7.03
C SER A 48 24.08 1.72 8.24
N GLU A 49 24.59 1.91 9.47
CA GLU A 49 23.82 1.74 10.71
C GLU A 49 22.67 2.74 10.81
N ILE A 50 22.94 4.02 10.54
CA ILE A 50 21.92 5.07 10.56
C ILE A 50 20.84 4.77 9.51
N LEU A 51 21.22 4.32 8.32
CA LEU A 51 20.27 3.95 7.28
C LEU A 51 19.43 2.74 7.67
N LEU A 52 20.03 1.70 8.25
CA LEU A 52 19.32 0.50 8.68
C LEU A 52 18.35 0.81 9.84
N PHE A 53 18.85 1.37 10.94
CA PHE A 53 18.04 1.62 12.14
C PHE A 53 17.11 2.83 11.98
N GLY A 54 17.55 3.87 11.28
CA GLY A 54 16.71 5.01 10.92
C GLY A 54 15.61 4.61 9.96
N GLY A 55 15.94 3.87 8.90
CA GLY A 55 14.97 3.37 7.92
C GLY A 55 13.93 2.43 8.54
N THR A 56 14.37 1.44 9.32
CA THR A 56 13.46 0.54 10.05
C THR A 56 12.57 1.28 11.04
N THR A 57 13.10 2.30 11.75
CA THR A 57 12.31 3.12 12.67
C THR A 57 11.22 3.90 11.94
N ILE A 58 11.53 4.56 10.82
CA ILE A 58 10.54 5.29 10.01
C ILE A 58 9.45 4.35 9.50
N ILE A 59 9.84 3.17 9.03
CA ILE A 59 8.91 2.13 8.57
C ILE A 59 8.00 1.67 9.71
N LEU A 60 8.54 1.40 10.90
CA LEU A 60 7.77 0.94 12.06
C LEU A 60 6.82 2.00 12.63
N MET A 61 7.09 3.29 12.39
CA MET A 61 6.18 4.38 12.76
C MET A 61 4.95 4.46 11.86
N LYS A 62 5.07 4.04 10.59
CA LYS A 62 3.95 4.01 9.65
C LYS A 62 3.11 2.74 9.85
N LYS A 63 1.78 2.89 9.73
CA LYS A 63 0.86 1.74 9.67
C LYS A 63 0.75 1.31 8.21
N TYR A 64 1.27 0.14 7.90
CA TYR A 64 1.12 -0.46 6.58
C TYR A 64 0.00 -1.51 6.60
N PRO A 65 -0.87 -1.56 5.58
CA PRO A 65 -1.81 -2.66 5.40
C PRO A 65 -1.06 -3.97 5.15
N SER A 66 -1.68 -5.11 5.46
CA SER A 66 -1.04 -6.44 5.38
C SER A 66 -0.44 -6.74 4.01
N ASN A 67 -1.04 -6.20 2.93
CA ASN A 67 -0.61 -6.44 1.55
C ASN A 67 0.75 -5.78 1.23
N GLN A 68 1.16 -4.75 1.98
CA GLN A 68 2.45 -4.08 1.80
C GLN A 68 3.56 -4.65 2.66
N MET A 69 3.25 -5.61 3.55
CA MET A 69 4.22 -6.16 4.48
C MET A 69 5.39 -6.87 3.78
N LEU A 70 5.14 -7.46 2.60
CA LEU A 70 6.19 -8.07 1.78
C LEU A 70 7.16 -7.01 1.23
N LEU A 71 6.65 -5.90 0.70
CA LEU A 71 7.47 -4.81 0.16
C LEU A 71 8.27 -4.11 1.26
N VAL A 72 7.63 -3.86 2.40
CA VAL A 72 8.29 -3.34 3.61
C VAL A 72 9.41 -4.27 4.07
N SER A 73 9.16 -5.58 4.11
CA SER A 73 10.20 -6.57 4.44
C SER A 73 11.35 -6.56 3.42
N GLY A 74 11.05 -6.33 2.15
CA GLY A 74 12.05 -6.19 1.09
C GLY A 74 12.99 -5.00 1.32
N ILE A 75 12.45 -3.85 1.73
CA ILE A 75 13.25 -2.65 2.04
C ILE A 75 14.16 -2.93 3.26
N ILE A 76 13.62 -3.51 4.33
CA ILE A 76 14.40 -3.84 5.54
C ILE A 76 15.52 -4.84 5.20
N SER A 77 15.22 -5.86 4.40
CA SER A 77 16.20 -6.86 3.96
C SER A 77 17.31 -6.20 3.13
N THR A 78 16.96 -5.32 2.20
CA THR A 78 17.93 -4.60 1.36
C THR A 78 18.88 -3.74 2.20
N LEU A 79 18.35 -2.99 3.17
CA LEU A 79 19.17 -2.19 4.10
C LEU A 79 20.05 -3.08 4.99
N SER A 80 19.55 -4.24 5.40
CA SER A 80 20.31 -5.19 6.22
C SER A 80 21.47 -5.80 5.44
N ILE A 81 21.24 -6.20 4.19
CA ILE A 81 22.28 -6.71 3.29
C ILE A 81 23.34 -5.63 3.05
N TYR A 82 22.91 -4.39 2.79
CA TYR A 82 23.83 -3.26 2.65
C TYR A 82 24.72 -3.08 3.89
N TRP A 83 24.12 -3.04 5.09
CA TRP A 83 24.86 -2.93 6.34
C TRP A 83 25.89 -4.06 6.52
N ILE A 84 25.49 -5.32 6.31
CA ILE A 84 26.38 -6.49 6.41
C ILE A 84 27.55 -6.36 5.45
N VAL A 85 27.28 -6.05 4.17
CA VAL A 85 28.32 -5.92 3.14
C VAL A 85 29.28 -4.77 3.47
N THR A 86 28.77 -3.62 3.92
CA THR A 86 29.61 -2.48 4.32
C THR A 86 30.47 -2.81 5.53
N CYS A 87 29.96 -3.54 6.52
CA CYS A 87 30.76 -4.03 7.66
C CYS A 87 31.87 -4.97 7.22
N ILE A 88 31.57 -5.94 6.36
CA ILE A 88 32.56 -6.89 5.82
C ILE A 88 33.65 -6.14 5.05
N LEU A 89 33.28 -5.27 4.11
CA LEU A 89 34.25 -4.50 3.33
C LEU A 89 35.12 -3.59 4.21
N SER A 90 34.56 -3.06 5.30
CA SER A 90 35.29 -2.20 6.23
C SER A 90 36.28 -2.98 7.10
N ILE A 91 35.91 -4.20 7.54
CA ILE A 91 36.82 -5.09 8.29
C ILE A 91 37.97 -5.59 7.39
N PHE A 92 37.67 -5.94 6.14
CA PHE A 92 38.65 -6.48 5.20
C PHE A 92 39.28 -5.41 4.29
N ASN A 93 39.15 -4.12 4.64
CA ASN A 93 39.59 -3.00 3.80
C ASN A 93 41.08 -3.12 3.41
N LYS A 94 41.95 -3.47 4.36
CA LYS A 94 43.41 -3.60 4.19
C LYS A 94 43.78 -4.78 3.29
N ASN A 95 43.08 -5.91 3.42
CA ASN A 95 43.36 -7.12 2.64
C ASN A 95 42.84 -7.03 1.20
N ILE A 96 41.71 -6.35 1.00
CA ILE A 96 41.05 -6.28 -0.32
C ILE A 96 41.60 -5.11 -1.15
N PHE A 97 41.80 -3.95 -0.53
CA PHE A 97 42.13 -2.73 -1.26
C PHE A 97 43.61 -2.35 -1.20
N ASN A 98 44.44 -3.02 -0.37
CA ASN A 98 45.89 -2.79 -0.30
C ASN A 98 46.29 -1.29 -0.23
N GLY A 99 45.55 -0.48 0.54
CA GLY A 99 45.78 0.97 0.66
C GLY A 99 45.15 1.85 -0.44
N ASN A 100 44.49 1.26 -1.45
CA ASN A 100 43.75 2.00 -2.47
C ASN A 100 42.44 2.59 -1.91
N THR A 101 42.59 3.77 -1.30
CA THR A 101 41.48 4.51 -0.68
C THR A 101 40.40 4.90 -1.69
N GLN A 102 40.78 5.30 -2.91
CA GLN A 102 39.83 5.69 -3.96
C GLN A 102 38.98 4.51 -4.43
N GLY A 103 39.60 3.34 -4.58
CA GLY A 103 38.89 2.10 -4.90
C GLY A 103 37.85 1.76 -3.85
N PHE A 104 38.23 1.82 -2.57
CA PHE A 104 37.32 1.56 -1.44
C PHE A 104 36.11 2.49 -1.44
N ILE A 105 36.34 3.81 -1.54
CA ILE A 105 35.26 4.82 -1.57
C ILE A 105 34.32 4.55 -2.74
N THR A 106 34.87 4.30 -3.93
CA THR A 106 34.08 4.05 -5.15
C THR A 106 33.20 2.82 -4.98
N THR A 107 33.75 1.73 -4.44
CA THR A 107 32.97 0.51 -4.16
C THR A 107 31.85 0.78 -3.16
N GLN A 108 32.12 1.49 -2.06
CA GLN A 108 31.08 1.82 -1.06
C GLN A 108 29.95 2.68 -1.64
N ILE A 109 30.29 3.67 -2.47
CA ILE A 109 29.30 4.52 -3.15
C ILE A 109 28.43 3.71 -4.10
N ILE A 110 29.02 2.79 -4.88
CA ILE A 110 28.28 1.94 -5.82
C ILE A 110 27.28 1.06 -5.06
N ILE A 111 27.70 0.43 -3.96
CA ILE A 111 26.84 -0.45 -3.16
C ILE A 111 25.72 0.37 -2.51
N LEU A 112 26.04 1.55 -1.96
CA LEU A 112 25.04 2.47 -1.42
C LEU A 112 24.01 2.88 -2.48
N ALA A 113 24.47 3.26 -3.67
CA ALA A 113 23.59 3.65 -4.77
C ALA A 113 22.67 2.50 -5.18
N ALA A 114 23.19 1.27 -5.29
CA ALA A 114 22.39 0.10 -5.60
C ALA A 114 21.31 -0.16 -4.53
N ALA A 115 21.68 -0.10 -3.25
CA ALA A 115 20.74 -0.28 -2.14
C ALA A 115 19.62 0.78 -2.14
N LEU A 116 19.95 2.04 -2.44
CA LEU A 116 18.98 3.12 -2.55
C LEU A 116 18.04 2.94 -3.73
N ILE A 117 18.56 2.59 -4.92
CA ILE A 117 17.74 2.34 -6.12
C ILE A 117 16.72 1.22 -5.85
N ILE A 118 17.15 0.10 -5.28
CA ILE A 118 16.27 -1.02 -4.94
C ILE A 118 15.22 -0.59 -3.92
N SER A 119 15.63 0.15 -2.89
CA SER A 119 14.72 0.63 -1.84
C SER A 119 13.66 1.60 -2.39
N ILE A 120 14.05 2.51 -3.28
CA ILE A 120 13.13 3.45 -3.95
C ILE A 120 12.17 2.67 -4.85
N ALA A 121 12.66 1.71 -5.65
CA ALA A 121 11.82 0.90 -6.52
C ALA A 121 10.76 0.12 -5.72
N LEU A 122 11.15 -0.50 -4.60
CA LEU A 122 10.22 -1.19 -3.70
C LEU A 122 9.22 -0.24 -3.05
N TYR A 123 9.66 0.97 -2.68
CA TYR A 123 8.77 1.98 -2.10
C TYR A 123 7.71 2.46 -3.09
N VAL A 124 8.10 2.77 -4.34
CA VAL A 124 7.18 3.17 -5.41
C VAL A 124 6.18 2.06 -5.74
N ALA A 125 6.66 0.82 -5.83
CA ALA A 125 5.77 -0.33 -6.02
C ALA A 125 4.75 -0.46 -4.87
N GLY A 126 5.15 -0.13 -3.63
CA GLY A 126 4.26 -0.15 -2.46
C GLY A 126 3.15 0.89 -2.51
N ILE A 127 3.44 2.09 -3.02
CA ILE A 127 2.43 3.14 -3.19
C ILE A 127 1.37 2.68 -4.20
N ASN A 128 1.80 2.16 -5.35
CA ASN A 128 0.87 1.74 -6.41
C ASN A 128 -0.05 0.58 -5.96
N VAL A 129 0.44 -0.33 -5.11
CA VAL A 129 -0.40 -1.38 -4.52
C VAL A 129 -1.44 -0.79 -3.56
N ASN A 130 -1.10 0.25 -2.79
CA ASN A 130 -2.04 0.91 -1.88
C ASN A 130 -3.21 1.56 -2.64
N GLU A 131 -2.90 2.30 -3.70
CA GLU A 131 -3.90 3.02 -4.48
C GLU A 131 -4.89 2.04 -5.11
N ASN A 132 -4.40 0.93 -5.65
CA ASN A 132 -5.25 -0.13 -6.20
C ASN A 132 -6.10 -0.82 -5.12
N ASP A 133 -5.54 -1.10 -3.93
CA ASP A 133 -6.28 -1.73 -2.83
C ASP A 133 -7.35 -0.81 -2.24
N ASP A 134 -7.07 0.48 -2.09
CA ASP A 134 -8.02 1.48 -1.59
C ASP A 134 -9.15 1.72 -2.61
N GLU A 135 -8.84 1.74 -3.91
CA GLU A 135 -9.84 1.79 -4.99
C GLU A 135 -10.73 0.54 -5.01
N LEU A 136 -10.15 -0.65 -4.83
CA LEU A 136 -10.89 -1.91 -4.69
C LEU A 136 -11.80 -1.92 -3.46
N ALA A 137 -11.31 -1.41 -2.33
CA ALA A 137 -12.09 -1.33 -1.10
C ALA A 137 -13.25 -0.32 -1.22
N TYR A 138 -13.01 0.85 -1.81
CA TYR A 138 -14.02 1.89 -2.00
C TYR A 138 -15.16 1.42 -2.92
N SER A 139 -14.82 0.78 -4.03
CA SER A 139 -15.82 0.30 -5.00
C SER A 139 -16.62 -0.91 -4.52
N GLY A 140 -15.98 -1.85 -3.81
CA GLY A 140 -16.70 -2.94 -3.14
C GLY A 140 -17.69 -2.45 -2.08
N ILE A 141 -17.43 -1.29 -1.45
CA ILE A 141 -18.36 -0.63 -0.53
C ILE A 141 -19.53 -0.01 -1.29
N ILE A 142 -19.28 0.72 -2.39
CA ILE A 142 -20.35 1.37 -3.17
C ILE A 142 -21.39 0.36 -3.65
N ILE A 143 -20.98 -0.78 -4.20
CA ILE A 143 -21.94 -1.79 -4.68
C ILE A 143 -22.74 -2.43 -3.53
N LYS A 144 -22.14 -2.61 -2.35
CA LYS A 144 -22.88 -3.03 -1.16
C LYS A 144 -23.87 -1.98 -0.68
N ASP A 145 -23.51 -0.71 -0.75
CA ASP A 145 -24.41 0.39 -0.42
C ASP A 145 -25.56 0.47 -1.42
N CYS A 146 -25.30 0.27 -2.71
CA CYS A 146 -26.33 0.13 -3.74
C CYS A 146 -27.29 -1.03 -3.44
N GLU A 147 -26.76 -2.19 -3.03
CA GLU A 147 -27.58 -3.36 -2.65
C GLU A 147 -28.46 -3.07 -1.44
N SER A 148 -27.88 -2.46 -0.40
CA SER A 148 -28.59 -2.05 0.82
C SER A 148 -29.70 -1.05 0.50
N LEU A 149 -29.41 -0.07 -0.37
CA LEU A 149 -30.37 0.95 -0.75
C LEU A 149 -31.49 0.36 -1.61
N ALA A 150 -31.18 -0.48 -2.59
CA ALA A 150 -32.17 -1.21 -3.39
C ALA A 150 -33.06 -2.12 -2.53
N PHE A 151 -32.47 -2.80 -1.54
CA PHE A 151 -33.23 -3.61 -0.57
C PHE A 151 -34.18 -2.76 0.27
N SER A 152 -33.71 -1.60 0.76
CA SER A 152 -34.52 -0.67 1.55
C SER A 152 -35.72 -0.13 0.74
N LEU A 153 -35.51 0.15 -0.55
CA LEU A 153 -36.57 0.59 -1.46
C LEU A 153 -37.60 -0.52 -1.69
N LYS A 154 -37.16 -1.74 -2.01
CA LYS A 154 -38.10 -2.85 -2.29
C LYS A 154 -38.91 -3.28 -1.05
N SER A 155 -38.33 -3.14 0.14
CA SER A 155 -38.93 -3.59 1.39
C SER A 155 -39.85 -2.54 2.02
N ASN A 156 -39.90 -1.33 1.46
CA ASN A 156 -40.74 -0.26 1.95
C ASN A 156 -42.19 -0.43 1.44
N SER A 157 -43.13 -0.59 2.37
CA SER A 157 -44.56 -0.73 2.06
C SER A 157 -45.14 0.45 1.29
N ASN A 158 -44.56 1.65 1.44
CA ASN A 158 -45.00 2.87 0.76
C ASN A 158 -44.75 2.83 -0.74
N PHE A 159 -43.86 1.94 -1.22
CA PHE A 159 -43.51 1.80 -2.63
C PHE A 159 -44.05 0.51 -3.25
N SER A 160 -45.08 -0.10 -2.64
CA SER A 160 -45.66 -1.38 -3.09
C SER A 160 -46.12 -1.37 -4.55
N ALA A 161 -46.59 -0.23 -5.05
CA ALA A 161 -46.96 -0.02 -6.45
C ALA A 161 -45.79 -0.24 -7.44
N TYR A 162 -44.54 -0.08 -6.99
CA TYR A 162 -43.32 -0.24 -7.80
C TYR A 162 -42.53 -1.50 -7.43
N SER A 163 -43.09 -2.39 -6.59
CA SER A 163 -42.39 -3.56 -6.02
C SER A 163 -41.71 -4.42 -7.09
N SER A 164 -42.37 -4.69 -8.22
CA SER A 164 -41.78 -5.44 -9.33
C SER A 164 -40.52 -4.77 -9.93
N LEU A 165 -40.58 -3.45 -10.14
CA LEU A 165 -39.48 -2.66 -10.69
C LEU A 165 -38.31 -2.55 -9.71
N LEU A 166 -38.59 -2.36 -8.42
CA LEU A 166 -37.57 -2.29 -7.37
C LEU A 166 -36.91 -3.64 -7.13
N ASN A 167 -37.67 -4.74 -7.22
CA ASN A 167 -37.11 -6.09 -7.11
C ASN A 167 -36.16 -6.40 -8.29
N LYS A 168 -36.44 -5.89 -9.49
CA LYS A 168 -35.54 -6.01 -10.66
C LYS A 168 -34.17 -5.39 -10.39
N ILE A 169 -34.12 -4.16 -9.85
CA ILE A 169 -32.85 -3.51 -9.47
C ILE A 169 -32.12 -4.34 -8.42
N TYR A 170 -32.82 -4.77 -7.38
CA TYR A 170 -32.23 -5.54 -6.28
C TYR A 170 -31.59 -6.85 -6.76
N GLU A 171 -32.29 -7.66 -7.57
CA GLU A 171 -31.75 -8.93 -8.04
C GLU A 171 -30.53 -8.73 -8.96
N GLU A 172 -30.55 -7.71 -9.84
CA GLU A 172 -29.42 -7.39 -10.73
C GLU A 172 -28.16 -6.97 -9.94
N ILE A 173 -28.31 -6.25 -8.81
CA ILE A 173 -27.18 -5.90 -7.93
C ILE A 173 -26.75 -7.10 -7.08
N LYS A 174 -27.70 -7.87 -6.56
CA LYS A 174 -27.43 -9.02 -5.67
C LYS A 174 -26.55 -10.07 -6.33
N TYR A 175 -26.81 -10.38 -7.61
CA TYR A 175 -26.02 -11.34 -8.40
C TYR A 175 -24.83 -10.69 -9.13
N SER A 176 -24.56 -9.41 -8.87
CA SER A 176 -23.40 -8.72 -9.40
C SER A 176 -22.13 -9.20 -8.68
N ASP A 177 -21.04 -9.39 -9.43
CA ASP A 177 -19.74 -9.75 -8.85
C ASP A 177 -19.12 -8.57 -8.10
N LYS A 178 -19.06 -8.65 -6.78
CA LYS A 178 -18.60 -7.57 -5.88
C LYS A 178 -17.09 -7.54 -5.68
N THR A 179 -16.34 -8.36 -6.42
CA THR A 179 -14.89 -8.53 -6.22
C THR A 179 -14.02 -7.61 -7.10
N LYS A 180 -14.65 -6.80 -7.97
CA LYS A 180 -13.98 -5.93 -8.94
C LYS A 180 -14.60 -4.53 -8.96
N THR A 181 -13.75 -3.54 -9.26
CA THR A 181 -14.10 -2.13 -9.39
C THR A 181 -14.31 -1.76 -10.85
N VAL A 182 -15.30 -0.91 -11.12
CA VAL A 182 -15.53 -0.29 -12.43
C VAL A 182 -15.89 1.18 -12.21
N GLU A 183 -15.40 2.09 -13.07
CA GLU A 183 -15.56 3.55 -12.95
C GLU A 183 -17.03 4.02 -12.83
N ASN A 184 -18.01 3.22 -13.27
CA ASN A 184 -19.42 3.62 -13.34
C ASN A 184 -20.23 3.36 -12.06
N GLU A 185 -19.62 2.82 -11.00
CA GLU A 185 -20.34 2.44 -9.77
C GLU A 185 -20.94 3.63 -9.02
N GLN A 186 -20.24 4.78 -9.01
CA GLN A 186 -20.78 6.02 -8.43
C GLN A 186 -22.01 6.53 -9.19
N ILE A 187 -22.05 6.34 -10.51
CA ILE A 187 -23.18 6.73 -11.34
C ILE A 187 -24.40 5.87 -10.99
N ILE A 188 -24.20 4.56 -10.82
CA ILE A 188 -25.25 3.65 -10.36
C ILE A 188 -25.79 4.11 -9.01
N TYR A 189 -24.91 4.35 -8.03
CA TYR A 189 -25.31 4.82 -6.69
C TYR A 189 -26.15 6.10 -6.74
N ASN A 190 -25.67 7.12 -7.46
CA ASN A 190 -26.36 8.39 -7.59
C ASN A 190 -27.74 8.22 -8.23
N ARG A 191 -27.89 7.34 -9.24
CA ARG A 191 -29.18 7.08 -9.88
C ARG A 191 -30.18 6.38 -8.95
N ILE A 192 -29.73 5.45 -8.11
CA ILE A 192 -30.61 4.81 -7.12
C ILE A 192 -31.02 5.83 -6.03
N GLN A 193 -30.13 6.77 -5.66
CA GLN A 193 -30.51 7.89 -4.77
C GLN A 193 -31.56 8.81 -5.43
N THR A 194 -31.39 9.18 -6.69
CA THR A 194 -32.40 9.94 -7.43
C THR A 194 -33.74 9.20 -7.49
N LEU A 195 -33.71 7.87 -7.67
CA LEU A 195 -34.92 7.05 -7.63
C LEU A 195 -35.60 7.12 -6.26
N LYS A 196 -34.82 7.04 -5.17
CA LYS A 196 -35.33 7.19 -3.81
C LYS A 196 -35.98 8.56 -3.58
N GLU A 197 -35.34 9.63 -4.02
CA GLU A 197 -35.87 10.99 -3.91
C GLU A 197 -37.18 11.15 -4.71
N LEU A 198 -37.21 10.61 -5.93
CA LEU A 198 -38.38 10.67 -6.80
C LEU A 198 -39.58 9.92 -6.21
N LEU A 199 -39.32 8.77 -5.57
CA LEU A 199 -40.33 7.99 -4.84
C LEU A 199 -40.79 8.66 -3.53
N SER A 200 -39.89 9.41 -2.86
CA SER A 200 -40.20 10.07 -1.58
C SER A 200 -40.93 11.41 -1.75
N THR A 201 -40.72 12.10 -2.87
CA THR A 201 -41.28 13.45 -3.11
C THR A 201 -42.69 13.40 -3.71
N ASN A 202 -43.08 12.28 -4.33
CA ASN A 202 -44.33 12.14 -5.07
C ASN A 202 -45.28 11.16 -4.39
N GLU A 203 -45.96 11.59 -3.34
CA GLU A 203 -46.89 10.73 -2.59
C GLU A 203 -48.11 10.23 -3.37
N ASN A 204 -48.44 10.73 -4.58
CA ASN A 204 -49.65 10.25 -5.29
C ASN A 204 -49.71 10.43 -6.83
N ASN A 205 -48.64 10.86 -7.52
CA ASN A 205 -48.76 11.15 -8.96
C ASN A 205 -47.45 11.03 -9.79
N SER A 206 -46.45 10.29 -9.33
CA SER A 206 -45.32 9.95 -10.20
C SER A 206 -45.86 9.05 -11.32
N LYS A 207 -45.76 9.53 -12.57
CA LYS A 207 -46.08 8.70 -13.73
C LYS A 207 -45.22 7.45 -13.60
N ILE A 208 -45.87 6.30 -13.51
CA ILE A 208 -45.21 4.98 -13.46
C ILE A 208 -44.17 4.86 -14.57
N GLU A 209 -44.40 5.55 -15.69
CA GLU A 209 -43.49 5.69 -16.82
C GLU A 209 -42.14 6.35 -16.49
N ASP A 210 -42.10 7.40 -15.67
CA ASP A 210 -40.86 8.10 -15.29
C ASP A 210 -40.03 7.24 -14.32
N VAL A 211 -40.71 6.56 -13.39
CA VAL A 211 -40.08 5.58 -12.49
C VAL A 211 -39.53 4.39 -13.29
N SER A 212 -40.30 3.87 -14.25
CA SER A 212 -39.89 2.75 -15.09
C SER A 212 -38.67 3.10 -15.94
N LYS A 213 -38.63 4.31 -16.54
CA LYS A 213 -37.46 4.77 -17.31
C LYS A 213 -36.20 4.81 -16.45
N LEU A 214 -36.29 5.41 -15.26
CA LEU A 214 -35.14 5.49 -14.36
C LEU A 214 -34.68 4.11 -13.87
N VAL A 215 -35.63 3.20 -13.63
CA VAL A 215 -35.32 1.81 -13.28
C VAL A 215 -34.59 1.10 -14.42
N ASP A 216 -35.05 1.26 -15.66
CA ASP A 216 -34.40 0.64 -16.82
C ASP A 216 -33.01 1.22 -17.10
N GLU A 217 -32.81 2.52 -16.89
CA GLU A 217 -31.48 3.16 -16.92
C GLU A 217 -30.55 2.56 -15.85
N ILE A 218 -31.02 2.41 -14.61
CA ILE A 218 -30.24 1.80 -13.52
C ILE A 218 -29.87 0.36 -13.88
N VAL A 219 -30.83 -0.44 -14.38
CA VAL A 219 -30.59 -1.83 -14.79
C VAL A 219 -29.58 -1.90 -15.93
N LEU A 220 -29.64 -0.99 -16.90
CA LEU A 220 -28.69 -0.92 -18.00
C LEU A 220 -27.28 -0.63 -17.47
N LEU A 221 -27.12 0.35 -16.59
CA LEU A 221 -25.82 0.67 -15.97
C LEU A 221 -25.26 -0.52 -15.16
N ILE A 222 -26.10 -1.24 -14.42
CA ILE A 222 -25.69 -2.45 -13.69
C ILE A 222 -25.23 -3.54 -14.67
N LYS A 223 -25.92 -3.73 -15.80
CA LYS A 223 -25.54 -4.70 -16.82
C LYS A 223 -24.23 -4.35 -17.50
N GLU A 224 -24.02 -3.08 -17.86
CA GLU A 224 -22.75 -2.60 -18.40
C GLU A 224 -21.61 -2.85 -17.42
N ARG A 225 -21.82 -2.55 -16.13
CA ARG A 225 -20.86 -2.84 -15.06
C ARG A 225 -20.57 -4.34 -14.96
N ASN A 226 -21.59 -5.19 -14.97
CA ASN A 226 -21.43 -6.65 -14.95
C ASN A 226 -20.62 -7.17 -16.15
N GLN A 227 -20.84 -6.61 -17.35
CA GLN A 227 -20.06 -6.94 -18.54
C GLN A 227 -18.61 -6.50 -18.43
N SER A 228 -18.36 -5.30 -17.91
CA SER A 228 -17.00 -4.81 -17.65
C SER A 228 -16.26 -5.70 -16.65
N VAL A 229 -16.93 -6.12 -15.57
CA VAL A 229 -16.34 -7.07 -14.60
C VAL A 229 -16.05 -8.43 -15.25
N LEU A 230 -16.96 -8.94 -16.09
CA LEU A 230 -16.71 -10.19 -16.83
C LEU A 230 -15.49 -10.09 -17.74
N LYS A 231 -15.30 -8.95 -18.43
CA LYS A 231 -14.11 -8.71 -19.25
C LYS A 231 -12.83 -8.68 -18.42
N LEU A 232 -12.86 -8.01 -17.26
CA LEU A 232 -11.71 -7.97 -16.34
C LEU A 232 -11.35 -9.37 -15.80
N ASN A 233 -12.35 -10.21 -15.52
CA ASN A 233 -12.15 -11.58 -15.03
C ASN A 233 -11.61 -12.54 -16.11
N GLN A 234 -11.81 -12.25 -17.39
CA GLN A 234 -11.31 -13.07 -18.50
C GLN A 234 -9.84 -12.79 -18.86
N GLY A 235 -9.17 -11.89 -18.13
CA GLY A 235 -7.82 -11.45 -18.46
C GLY A 235 -7.88 -10.45 -19.62
N GLY A 236 -8.10 -9.17 -19.30
CA GLY A 236 -7.95 -8.10 -20.27
C GLY A 236 -6.50 -8.08 -20.77
N PHE A 237 -6.32 -8.37 -22.06
CA PHE A 237 -5.12 -8.01 -22.82
C PHE A 237 -5.22 -6.55 -23.25
#